data_AF-A0A651HXP4-F1
#
_entry.id   AF-A0A651HXP4-F1
#
_cell.length_a   1.000
_cell.length_b   1.000
_cell.length_c   1.000
_cell.angle_alpha   90.00
_cell.angle_beta   90.00
_cell.angle_gamma   90.00
#
_symmetry.space_group_name_H-M   'P 1'
#
loop_
_entity.id
_entity.type
_entity.pdbx_description
1 polymer ?
#
loop_
_entity_poly.entity_id
_entity_poly.type
_entity_poly.pdbx_seq_one_letter_code
_entity_poly.pdbx_strand_id
1 'polypeptide(L)'
;MQRQLSTKAQAFITAVIALFIFSILLWDHFHGGVQSHHILDQEELPAISNWWGGLLLPVLSWILLGRIEKRLSKKAASQSPSKGKY
;
A
#
# COMPACT_ATOMS: atom_id res chain seq x y z
N MET A 1 -27.54 -1.42 -0.28
CA MET A 1 -26.32 -2.06 -0.85
C MET A 1 -25.09 -1.34 -0.33
N GLN A 2 -24.43 -1.87 0.70
CA GLN A 2 -23.13 -1.34 1.14
C GLN A 2 -22.09 -1.67 0.07
N ARG A 3 -21.51 -0.64 -0.56
CA ARG A 3 -20.34 -0.81 -1.45
C ARG A 3 -19.13 -1.16 -0.59
N GLN A 4 -19.03 -2.42 -0.18
CA GLN A 4 -17.76 -2.98 0.24
C GLN A 4 -16.92 -3.03 -1.04
N LEU A 5 -15.79 -2.30 -1.06
CA LEU A 5 -14.78 -2.53 -2.09
C LEU A 5 -14.50 -4.04 -2.03
N SER A 6 -14.80 -4.73 -3.13
CA SER A 6 -14.63 -6.18 -3.17
C SER A 6 -13.19 -6.46 -2.77
N THR A 7 -12.96 -7.40 -1.84
CA THR A 7 -11.60 -7.81 -1.44
C THR A 7 -10.75 -8.18 -2.66
N LYS A 8 -11.40 -8.59 -3.76
CA LYS A 8 -10.81 -8.80 -5.08
C LYS A 8 -10.27 -7.51 -5.72
N ALA A 9 -10.99 -6.40 -5.64
CA ALA A 9 -10.56 -5.10 -6.14
C ALA A 9 -9.40 -4.54 -5.31
N GLN A 10 -9.43 -4.71 -3.99
CA GLN A 10 -8.34 -4.32 -3.10
C GLN A 10 -7.06 -5.10 -3.43
N ALA A 11 -7.16 -6.43 -3.57
CA ALA A 11 -6.05 -7.29 -3.99
C ALA A 11 -5.54 -6.93 -5.39
N PHE A 12 -6.45 -6.64 -6.33
CA PHE A 12 -6.07 -6.23 -7.69
C PHE A 12 -5.27 -4.92 -7.70
N ILE A 13 -5.73 -3.91 -6.95
CA ILE A 13 -5.01 -2.63 -6.84
C ILE A 13 -3.63 -2.83 -6.20
N THR A 14 -3.53 -3.60 -5.11
CA THR A 14 -2.25 -3.91 -4.48
C THR A 14 -1.31 -4.67 -5.43
N ALA A 15 -1.84 -5.61 -6.21
CA ALA A 15 -1.05 -6.36 -7.20
C ALA A 15 -0.53 -5.47 -8.33
N VAL A 16 -1.35 -4.56 -8.85
CA VAL A 16 -0.95 -3.60 -9.89
C VAL A 16 0.15 -2.67 -9.36
N ILE A 17 -0.02 -2.13 -8.14
CA ILE A 17 1.00 -1.28 -7.51
C ILE A 17 2.31 -2.06 -7.32
N ALA A 18 2.24 -3.29 -6.82
CA ALA A 18 3.43 -4.13 -6.66
C ALA A 18 4.13 -4.39 -8.00
N LEU A 19 3.38 -4.80 -9.04
CA LEU A 19 3.93 -5.02 -10.38
C LEU A 19 4.62 -3.78 -10.94
N PHE A 20 4.02 -2.60 -10.77
CA PHE A 20 4.59 -1.35 -11.25
C PHE A 20 5.91 -1.03 -10.57
N ILE A 21 5.95 -1.16 -9.23
CA ILE A 21 7.15 -0.93 -8.43
C ILE A 21 8.25 -1.94 -8.79
N PHE A 22 7.92 -3.23 -8.86
CA PHE A 22 8.88 -4.27 -9.27
C PHE A 22 9.39 -4.06 -10.69
N SER A 23 8.56 -3.58 -11.62
CA SER A 23 8.99 -3.29 -13.00
C SER A 23 10.02 -2.15 -13.04
N ILE A 24 9.81 -1.10 -12.26
CA ILE A 24 10.75 0.03 -12.16
C ILE A 24 12.07 -0.42 -11.51
N LEU A 25 12.00 -1.17 -10.40
CA LEU A 25 13.19 -1.71 -9.74
C LEU A 25 13.98 -2.67 -10.63
N LEU A 26 13.28 -3.50 -11.39
CA LEU A 26 13.91 -4.42 -12.34
C LEU A 26 14.58 -3.65 -13.48
N TRP A 27 13.95 -2.59 -13.97
CA TRP A 27 14.53 -1.70 -14.97
C TRP A 27 15.81 -1.02 -14.47
N ASP A 28 15.78 -0.45 -13.26
CA ASP A 28 16.95 0.17 -12.61
C ASP A 28 18.08 -0.85 -12.38
N HIS A 29 17.75 -2.10 -12.03
CA HIS A 29 18.73 -3.16 -11.87
C HIS A 29 19.51 -3.43 -13.17
N PHE A 30 18.84 -3.39 -14.33
CA PHE A 30 19.48 -3.61 -15.63
C PHE A 30 20.15 -2.36 -16.24
N HIS A 31 19.76 -1.13 -15.83
CA HIS A 31 20.20 0.12 -16.46
C HIS A 31 21.21 0.95 -15.67
N GLY A 32 21.60 0.53 -14.46
CA GLY A 32 22.56 1.31 -13.66
C GLY A 32 22.77 0.82 -12.23
N GLY A 33 22.05 -0.23 -11.81
CA GLY A 33 22.05 -0.70 -10.44
C GLY A 33 21.03 0.06 -9.60
N VAL A 34 20.40 -0.64 -8.66
CA VAL A 34 19.39 -0.03 -7.79
C VAL A 34 20.08 0.95 -6.85
N GLN A 35 19.70 2.23 -6.97
CA GLN A 35 20.33 3.33 -6.24
C GLN A 35 20.21 3.10 -4.73
N SER A 36 21.35 3.17 -4.05
CA SER A 36 21.42 3.18 -2.59
C SER A 36 21.63 4.63 -2.16
N HIS A 37 20.62 5.22 -1.52
CA HIS A 37 20.74 6.58 -1.00
C HIS A 37 21.37 6.52 0.39
N HIS A 38 22.45 7.26 0.58
CA HIS A 38 22.97 7.55 1.91
C HIS A 38 21.92 8.35 2.67
N ILE A 39 21.65 7.97 3.92
CA ILE A 39 20.71 8.70 4.76
C ILE A 39 21.26 10.12 4.91
N LEU A 40 20.43 11.13 4.67
CA LEU A 40 20.79 12.56 4.80
C LEU A 40 21.95 13.03 3.89
N ASP A 41 22.25 12.31 2.80
CA ASP A 41 23.35 12.63 1.87
C ASP A 41 24.73 12.65 2.56
N GLN A 42 24.84 11.95 3.69
CA GLN A 42 26.08 11.81 4.46
C GLN A 42 26.66 10.41 4.21
N GLU A 43 27.84 10.36 3.59
CA GLU A 43 28.52 9.12 3.19
C GLU A 43 28.82 8.18 4.39
N GLU A 44 28.95 8.76 5.59
CA GLU A 44 29.17 8.09 6.88
C GLU A 44 27.98 7.23 7.36
N LEU A 45 26.78 7.47 6.82
CA LEU A 45 25.55 6.80 7.24
C LEU A 45 25.22 5.60 6.35
N PRO A 46 24.63 4.52 6.91
CA PRO A 46 24.31 3.32 6.15
C PRO A 46 23.36 3.66 5.00
N ALA A 47 23.79 3.36 3.78
CA ALA A 47 22.98 3.58 2.59
C ALA A 47 21.77 2.63 2.60
N ILE A 48 20.57 3.19 2.43
CA ILE A 48 19.35 2.39 2.28
C ILE A 48 19.12 2.18 0.80
N SER A 49 19.10 0.91 0.40
CA SER A 49 18.81 0.56 -0.98
C SER A 49 17.32 0.64 -1.28
N ASN A 50 17.00 1.14 -2.48
CA ASN A 50 15.62 1.30 -2.95
C ASN A 50 14.86 -0.05 -3.06
N TRP A 51 15.56 -1.19 -2.98
CA TRP A 51 14.97 -2.53 -2.87
C TRP A 51 13.95 -2.67 -1.76
N TRP A 52 14.16 -2.00 -0.62
CA TRP A 52 13.18 -2.02 0.47
C TRP A 52 11.85 -1.39 0.07
N GLY A 53 11.87 -0.36 -0.77
CA GLY A 53 10.66 0.26 -1.33
C GLY A 53 9.80 -0.73 -2.11
N GLY A 54 10.43 -1.71 -2.77
CA GLY A 54 9.79 -2.79 -3.51
C GLY A 54 8.79 -3.60 -2.68
N LEU A 55 9.13 -3.88 -1.42
CA LEU A 55 8.29 -4.65 -0.51
C LEU A 55 7.49 -3.76 0.44
N LEU A 56 8.08 -2.65 0.89
CA LEU A 56 7.48 -1.77 1.90
C LEU A 56 6.21 -1.09 1.36
N LEU A 57 6.23 -0.62 0.12
CA LEU A 57 5.10 0.11 -0.49
C LEU A 57 3.86 -0.76 -0.74
N PRO A 58 3.95 -1.99 -1.27
CA PRO A 58 2.80 -2.90 -1.35
C PRO A 58 2.20 -3.22 0.02
N VAL A 59 3.05 -3.47 1.02
CA VAL A 59 2.62 -3.80 2.38
C VAL A 59 1.90 -2.61 3.03
N LEU A 60 2.48 -1.41 2.95
CA LEU A 60 1.82 -0.20 3.46
C LEU A 60 0.49 0.06 2.74
N SER A 61 0.45 -0.13 1.43
CA SER A 61 -0.78 0.05 0.64
C SER A 61 -1.88 -0.88 1.15
N TRP A 62 -1.59 -2.16 1.35
CA TRP A 62 -2.57 -3.11 1.91
C TRP A 62 -3.03 -2.70 3.31
N ILE A 63 -2.11 -2.35 4.21
CA ILE A 63 -2.45 -1.93 5.58
C ILE A 63 -3.36 -0.70 5.57
N LEU A 64 -3.03 0.33 4.77
CA LEU A 64 -3.81 1.56 4.69
C LEU A 64 -5.19 1.32 4.07
N LEU A 65 -5.28 0.58 2.97
CA LEU A 65 -6.57 0.25 2.36
C LEU A 65 -7.45 -0.55 3.34
N GLY A 66 -6.89 -1.52 4.06
CA GLY A 66 -7.62 -2.29 5.07
C GLY A 66 -8.08 -1.44 6.25
N ARG A 67 -7.29 -0.45 6.67
CA ARG A 67 -7.67 0.53 7.71
C ARG A 67 -8.81 1.44 7.24
N ILE A 68 -8.78 1.90 6.00
CA ILE A 68 -9.83 2.73 5.40
C ILE A 68 -11.14 1.95 5.32
N GLU A 69 -11.11 0.70 4.86
CA GLU A 69 -12.30 -0.16 4.80
C GLU A 69 -12.92 -0.38 6.18
N LYS A 70 -12.12 -0.69 7.20
CA LYS A 70 -12.62 -0.83 8.58
C LYS A 70 -13.29 0.45 9.08
N ARG A 71 -12.72 1.62 8.78
CA ARG A 71 -13.30 2.92 9.15
C ARG A 71 -14.63 3.17 8.43
N LEU A 72 -14.71 2.87 7.13
CA LEU A 72 -15.94 3.02 6.32
C LEU A 72 -17.05 2.08 6.83
N SER A 73 -16.73 0.82 7.12
CA SER A 73 -17.68 -0.15 7.68
C SER A 73 -18.18 0.26 9.06
N LYS A 74 -17.31 0.77 9.95
CA LYS A 74 -17.71 1.29 11.26
C LYS A 74 -18.65 2.50 11.11
N LYS A 75 -18.35 3.42 10.19
CA LYS A 75 -19.21 4.58 9.90
C LYS A 75 -20.58 4.16 9.36
N ALA A 76 -20.61 3.18 8.46
CA ALA A 76 -21.85 2.65 7.91
C ALA A 76 -22.71 1.92 8.96
N ALA A 77 -22.09 1.18 9.89
CA ALA A 77 -22.78 0.53 11.00
C ALA A 77 -23.38 1.55 11.99
N SER A 78 -22.67 2.65 12.29
CA SER A 78 -23.19 3.73 13.14
C SER A 78 -24.27 4.58 12.47
N GLN A 79 -24.38 4.54 11.14
CA GLN A 79 -25.40 5.26 10.37
C GLN A 79 -26.64 4.41 10.04
N SER A 80 -26.65 3.12 10.38
CA SER A 80 -27.88 2.33 10.30
C SER A 80 -28.82 2.83 11.40
N PRO A 81 -29.99 3.40 11.06
CA PRO A 81 -30.93 3.82 12.08
C PRO A 81 -31.33 2.58 12.87
N SER A 82 -31.39 2.73 14.19
CA SER A 82 -32.09 1.81 15.08
C SER A 82 -33.41 1.44 14.41
N LYS A 83 -33.51 0.21 13.87
CA LYS A 83 -34.80 -0.32 13.43
C LYS A 83 -35.60 -0.41 14.72
N GLY A 84 -36.45 0.59 14.93
CA GLY A 84 -37.36 0.67 16.05
C GLY A 84 -38.06 -0.67 16.19
N LYS A 85 -37.88 -1.27 17.37
CA LYS A 85 -38.73 -2.34 17.85
C LYS A 85 -40.10 -1.69 18.10
N TYR A 86 -41.01 -1.85 17.15
CA TYR A 86 -42.44 -1.86 17.40
C TYR A 86 -42.93 -3.27 17.09
#